data_AF-A0AAV5VV54-F1
#
_entry.id   AF-A0AAV5VV54-F1
#
_cell.length_a   1.000
_cell.length_b   1.000
_cell.length_c   1.000
_cell.angle_alpha   90.00
_cell.angle_beta   90.00
_cell.angle_gamma   90.00
#
_symmetry.space_group_name_H-M   'P 1'
#
loop_
_entity.id
_entity.type
_entity.pdbx_description
1 polymer ?
#
loop_
_entity_poly.entity_id
_entity_poly.type
_entity_poly.pdbx_seq_one_letter_code
_entity_poly.pdbx_strand_id
1 'polypeptide(L)'
;FLCQSHNTEVGVYRLIGQLKVDLAVPECYYFVPFTSENSTAGSLALKYFGNTKVIHVHNMSADQVRQIARALGKIHDASSRHYADKEPSLNRDTWTKFRSQLQMDIFRQMMEMTKRLDETLAECIDAALELLPDYFGSTLVVKIHEQMLVNVDLNATGTFASVLFDEATCDLRAIIDWQISHTGVGVEDLLRISMSGLKSAADRFAHMPDIANEIFGSMERHLDGAKAPYS
;
A
#
# COMPACT_ATOMS: atom_id res chain seq x y z
N PHE A 1 11.27 -5.00 14.82
CA PHE A 1 10.41 -4.65 13.67
C PHE A 1 9.05 -4.12 14.17
N LEU A 2 8.33 -4.90 14.99
CA LEU A 2 7.01 -4.56 15.56
C LEU A 2 6.86 -3.13 16.11
N CYS A 3 7.77 -2.67 16.98
CA CYS A 3 7.64 -1.31 17.54
C CYS A 3 7.74 -0.21 16.47
N GLN A 4 8.55 -0.45 15.42
CA GLN A 4 8.71 0.49 14.33
C GLN A 4 7.49 0.48 13.42
N SER A 5 6.96 -0.69 13.07
CA SER A 5 5.78 -0.82 12.21
C SER A 5 4.53 -0.21 12.85
N HIS A 6 4.32 -0.47 14.14
CA HIS A 6 3.28 0.19 14.94
C HIS A 6 3.43 1.71 14.93
N ASN A 7 4.66 2.20 15.18
CA ASN A 7 4.87 3.65 15.22
C ASN A 7 4.76 4.32 13.84
N THR A 8 4.98 3.59 12.74
CA THR A 8 4.69 4.05 11.38
C THR A 8 3.18 4.20 11.19
N GLU A 9 2.38 3.22 11.60
CA GLU A 9 0.91 3.31 11.55
C GLU A 9 0.36 4.46 12.40
N VAL A 10 0.89 4.65 13.62
CA VAL A 10 0.59 5.84 14.45
C VAL A 10 0.91 7.14 13.70
N GLY A 11 2.02 7.16 12.96
CA GLY A 11 2.43 8.28 12.12
C GLY A 11 1.41 8.61 11.03
N VAL A 12 0.93 7.58 10.34
CA VAL A 12 -0.10 7.71 9.31
C VAL A 12 -1.39 8.29 9.89
N TYR A 13 -1.90 7.74 10.99
CA TYR A 13 -3.14 8.27 11.60
C TYR A 13 -2.97 9.69 12.13
N ARG A 14 -1.77 10.06 12.62
CA ARG A 14 -1.46 11.45 12.97
C ARG A 14 -1.52 12.37 11.76
N LEU A 15 -0.89 11.99 10.65
CA LEU A 15 -0.93 12.76 9.40
C LEU A 15 -2.37 12.91 8.92
N ILE A 16 -3.11 11.81 8.80
CA ILE A 16 -4.51 11.79 8.34
C ILE A 16 -5.40 12.70 9.18
N GLY A 17 -5.24 12.68 10.50
CA GLY A 17 -5.98 13.58 11.41
C GLY A 17 -5.72 15.08 11.15
N GLN A 18 -4.60 15.44 10.52
CA GLN A 18 -4.28 16.82 10.14
C GLN A 18 -4.84 17.21 8.77
N LEU A 19 -5.08 16.26 7.86
CA LEU A 19 -5.50 16.53 6.49
C LEU A 19 -6.93 17.12 6.41
N LYS A 20 -7.76 16.93 7.44
CA LYS A 20 -9.15 17.42 7.55
C LYS A 20 -10.00 17.16 6.29
N VAL A 21 -9.72 16.06 5.60
CA VAL A 21 -10.44 15.57 4.43
C VAL A 21 -11.07 14.22 4.74
N ASP A 22 -12.22 13.96 4.11
CA ASP A 22 -12.88 12.67 4.20
C ASP A 22 -12.13 11.64 3.34
N LEU A 23 -11.38 10.77 4.02
CA LEU A 23 -10.61 9.68 3.43
C LEU A 23 -11.23 8.35 3.82
N ALA A 24 -11.13 7.36 2.95
CA ALA A 24 -11.56 5.99 3.24
C ALA A 24 -10.55 5.30 4.18
N VAL A 25 -10.35 5.85 5.38
CA VAL A 25 -9.45 5.36 6.42
C VAL A 25 -10.19 5.44 7.76
N PRO A 26 -10.01 4.49 8.70
CA PRO A 26 -10.67 4.56 9.99
C PRO A 26 -10.33 5.86 10.73
N GLU A 27 -11.32 6.45 11.38
CA GLU A 27 -11.04 7.50 12.35
C GLU A 27 -10.23 6.90 13.51
N CYS A 28 -9.18 7.59 13.93
CA CYS A 28 -8.36 7.20 15.07
C CYS A 28 -8.75 8.03 16.29
N TYR A 29 -9.36 7.40 17.28
CA TYR A 29 -9.80 8.07 18.51
C TYR A 29 -8.67 8.20 19.53
N TYR A 30 -7.69 7.28 19.48
CA TYR A 30 -6.59 7.23 20.43
C TYR A 30 -5.41 6.47 19.84
N PHE A 31 -4.20 6.93 20.16
CA PHE A 31 -2.98 6.22 19.83
C PHE A 31 -1.91 6.40 20.91
N VAL A 32 -1.09 5.38 21.09
CA VAL A 32 0.10 5.40 21.94
C VAL A 32 1.26 4.80 21.15
N PRO A 33 2.29 5.59 20.81
CA PRO A 33 3.49 5.04 20.21
C PRO A 33 4.33 4.28 21.24
N PHE A 34 5.14 3.34 20.76
CA PHE A 34 6.23 2.79 21.54
C PHE A 34 7.35 3.84 21.73
N THR A 35 7.88 3.93 22.95
CA THR A 35 9.05 4.75 23.32
C THR A 35 10.05 3.90 24.12
N SER A 36 11.18 4.50 24.53
CA SER A 36 12.11 3.86 25.48
C SER A 36 11.47 3.56 26.83
N GLU A 37 10.55 4.42 27.27
CA GLU A 37 9.83 4.31 28.54
C GLU A 37 8.57 3.44 28.41
N ASN A 38 7.95 3.41 27.23
CA ASN A 38 6.80 2.56 26.90
C ASN A 38 7.15 1.57 25.80
N SER A 39 7.84 0.49 26.16
CA SER A 39 8.32 -0.52 25.20
C SER A 39 7.33 -1.65 24.92
N THR A 40 6.23 -1.76 25.68
CA THR A 40 5.31 -2.91 25.63
C THR A 40 3.84 -2.56 25.38
N ALA A 41 3.41 -1.30 25.58
CA ALA A 41 2.01 -0.90 25.47
C ALA A 41 1.77 0.14 24.36
N GLY A 42 2.28 -0.12 23.15
CA GLY A 42 1.83 0.58 21.96
C GLY A 42 0.38 0.19 21.63
N SER A 43 -0.47 1.15 21.28
CA SER A 43 -1.91 0.90 21.04
C SER A 43 -2.53 1.87 20.05
N LEU A 44 -3.59 1.42 19.37
CA LEU A 44 -4.45 2.21 18.49
C LEU A 44 -5.91 1.90 18.82
N ALA A 45 -6.75 2.92 18.94
CA ALA A 45 -8.20 2.77 19.00
C ALA A 45 -8.80 3.39 17.75
N LEU A 46 -9.37 2.55 16.89
CA LEU A 46 -9.87 2.93 15.57
C LEU A 46 -11.39 2.76 15.50
N LYS A 47 -12.02 3.49 14.58
CA LYS A 47 -13.43 3.32 14.23
C LYS A 47 -13.71 1.88 13.84
N TYR A 48 -14.68 1.28 14.52
CA TYR A 48 -15.21 -0.03 14.18
C TYR A 48 -16.14 0.08 12.96
N PHE A 49 -15.95 -0.81 12.00
CA PHE A 49 -16.83 -0.98 10.84
C PHE A 49 -17.59 -2.30 10.99
N GLY A 50 -18.88 -2.22 11.33
CA GLY A 50 -19.77 -3.38 11.34
C GLY A 50 -20.19 -3.78 9.92
N ASN A 51 -20.60 -5.04 9.75
CA ASN A 51 -21.06 -5.61 8.48
C ASN A 51 -20.06 -5.44 7.32
N THR A 52 -18.77 -5.59 7.61
CA THR A 52 -17.72 -5.54 6.60
C THR A 52 -17.01 -6.87 6.42
N LYS A 53 -16.52 -7.09 5.20
CA LYS A 53 -15.69 -8.22 4.83
C LYS A 53 -14.34 -7.76 4.27
N VAL A 54 -13.32 -8.59 4.50
CA VAL A 54 -12.05 -8.53 3.78
C VAL A 54 -12.17 -9.44 2.56
N ILE A 55 -11.75 -8.96 1.38
CA ILE A 55 -11.72 -9.77 0.17
C ILE A 55 -10.28 -10.25 -0.03
N HIS A 56 -10.10 -11.57 -0.04
CA HIS A 56 -8.78 -12.19 -0.23
C HIS A 56 -8.19 -11.90 -1.62
N VAL A 57 -6.86 -12.07 -1.74
CA VAL A 57 -6.08 -11.91 -2.99
C VAL A 57 -6.81 -12.57 -4.17
N HIS A 58 -6.77 -11.92 -5.33
CA HIS A 58 -7.29 -12.42 -6.60
C HIS A 58 -8.79 -12.74 -6.61
N ASN A 59 -9.59 -12.06 -5.77
CA ASN A 59 -11.04 -12.25 -5.73
C ASN A 59 -11.86 -10.97 -5.91
N MET A 60 -11.23 -9.82 -6.15
CA MET A 60 -11.94 -8.56 -6.33
C MET A 60 -12.47 -8.42 -7.76
N SER A 61 -13.60 -7.72 -7.92
CA SER A 61 -14.06 -7.23 -9.21
C SER A 61 -13.25 -6.01 -9.65
N ALA A 62 -13.27 -5.70 -10.94
CA ALA A 62 -12.66 -4.47 -11.46
C ALA A 62 -13.25 -3.22 -10.78
N ASP A 63 -14.55 -3.20 -10.48
CA ASP A 63 -15.19 -2.08 -9.81
C ASP A 63 -14.72 -1.88 -8.37
N GLN A 64 -14.47 -2.97 -7.64
CA GLN A 64 -13.88 -2.89 -6.30
C GLN A 64 -12.45 -2.33 -6.36
N VAL A 65 -11.66 -2.77 -7.33
CA VAL A 65 -10.31 -2.21 -7.55
C VAL A 65 -10.38 -0.73 -7.93
N ARG A 66 -11.36 -0.31 -8.74
CA ARG A 66 -11.60 1.12 -9.06
C ARG A 66 -12.01 1.94 -7.84
N GLN A 67 -12.78 1.37 -6.91
CA GLN A 67 -13.11 2.07 -5.66
C GLN A 67 -11.86 2.31 -4.80
N ILE A 68 -10.99 1.30 -4.68
CA ILE A 68 -9.71 1.42 -3.97
C ILE A 68 -8.83 2.46 -4.68
N ALA A 69 -8.72 2.39 -6.01
CA ALA A 69 -7.99 3.35 -6.83
C ALA A 69 -8.44 4.81 -6.58
N ARG A 70 -9.74 5.07 -6.57
CA ARG A 70 -10.27 6.41 -6.26
C ARG A 70 -9.88 6.88 -4.86
N ALA A 71 -10.00 6.00 -3.87
CA ALA A 71 -9.65 6.33 -2.49
C ALA A 71 -8.16 6.62 -2.33
N LEU A 72 -7.29 5.81 -2.95
CA LEU A 72 -5.84 6.05 -2.96
C LEU A 72 -5.49 7.39 -3.62
N GLY A 73 -6.08 7.72 -4.76
CA GLY A 73 -5.83 9.01 -5.41
C GLY A 73 -6.17 10.22 -4.51
N LYS A 74 -7.21 10.12 -3.67
CA LYS A 74 -7.52 11.15 -2.65
C LYS A 74 -6.49 11.21 -1.53
N ILE A 75 -5.98 10.05 -1.10
CA ILE A 75 -4.94 9.96 -0.07
C ILE A 75 -3.61 10.51 -0.59
N HIS A 76 -3.24 10.17 -1.83
CA HIS A 76 -2.05 10.65 -2.51
C HIS A 76 -2.10 12.18 -2.67
N ASP A 77 -3.22 12.73 -3.16
CA ASP A 77 -3.42 14.18 -3.18
C ASP A 77 -3.24 14.80 -1.79
N ALA A 78 -4.03 14.36 -0.81
CA ALA A 78 -4.07 15.00 0.49
C ALA A 78 -2.71 14.93 1.19
N SER A 79 -2.01 13.80 1.08
CA SER A 79 -0.66 13.65 1.64
C SER A 79 0.40 14.48 0.92
N SER A 80 0.29 14.66 -0.40
CA SER A 80 1.20 15.51 -1.18
C SER A 80 1.08 16.99 -0.80
N ARG A 81 -0.14 17.49 -0.53
CA ARG A 81 -0.39 18.89 -0.11
C ARG A 81 0.12 19.19 1.30
N HIS A 82 0.24 18.19 2.15
CA HIS A 82 0.61 18.34 3.55
C HIS A 82 2.06 17.95 3.86
N TYR A 83 2.89 17.74 2.83
CA TYR A 83 4.30 17.36 2.99
C TYR A 83 4.47 16.12 3.85
N ALA A 84 3.97 14.97 3.39
CA ALA A 84 4.15 13.68 4.10
C ALA A 84 5.62 13.37 4.44
N ASP A 85 6.57 13.89 3.65
CA ASP A 85 8.03 13.88 3.87
C ASP A 85 8.48 14.63 5.13
N LYS A 86 7.62 15.46 5.73
CA LYS A 86 7.90 16.17 6.98
C LYS A 86 7.41 15.44 8.23
N GLU A 87 6.63 14.37 8.11
CA GLU A 87 6.22 13.57 9.26
C GLU A 87 7.36 12.59 9.65
N PRO A 88 8.06 12.80 10.78
CA PRO A 88 9.28 12.05 11.10
C PRO A 88 9.06 10.54 11.30
N SER A 89 7.82 10.14 11.58
CA SER A 89 7.44 8.74 11.73
C SER A 89 7.26 8.00 10.39
N LEU A 90 7.05 8.73 9.30
CA LEU A 90 6.96 8.21 7.93
C LEU A 90 8.32 8.19 7.22
N ASN A 91 9.27 9.03 7.64
CA ASN A 91 10.68 8.99 7.19
C ASN A 91 11.48 7.79 7.73
N ARG A 92 10.81 6.85 8.40
CA ARG A 92 11.44 5.62 8.87
C ARG A 92 11.40 4.62 7.75
N ASP A 93 12.54 3.99 7.46
CA ASP A 93 12.60 2.92 6.48
C ASP A 93 12.03 1.60 7.04
N THR A 94 10.73 1.62 7.31
CA THR A 94 9.96 0.48 7.83
C THR A 94 9.78 -0.59 6.77
N TRP A 95 9.66 -0.18 5.49
CA TRP A 95 9.59 -1.08 4.35
C TRP A 95 10.86 -1.94 4.21
N THR A 96 12.05 -1.34 4.16
CA THR A 96 13.31 -2.11 4.04
C THR A 96 13.52 -2.97 5.28
N LYS A 97 13.16 -2.48 6.48
CA LYS A 97 13.24 -3.29 7.70
C LYS A 97 12.28 -4.47 7.72
N PHE A 98 11.08 -4.32 7.16
CA PHE A 98 10.17 -5.44 6.95
C PHE A 98 10.79 -6.45 5.99
N ARG A 99 11.33 -5.97 4.86
CA ARG A 99 11.96 -6.81 3.84
C ARG A 99 13.19 -7.55 4.33
N SER A 100 13.99 -6.94 5.21
CA SER A 100 15.15 -7.61 5.81
C SER A 100 14.78 -8.73 6.79
N GLN A 101 13.52 -8.84 7.21
CA GLN A 101 13.04 -10.01 7.98
C GLN A 101 12.83 -11.24 7.09
N LEU A 102 12.67 -11.06 5.78
CA LEU A 102 12.58 -12.17 4.84
C LEU A 102 13.98 -12.58 4.40
N GLN A 103 14.23 -13.89 4.39
CA GLN A 103 15.45 -14.45 3.84
C GLN A 103 15.23 -14.79 2.36
N MET A 104 16.23 -14.52 1.53
CA MET A 104 16.17 -14.78 0.09
C MET A 104 15.86 -16.25 -0.20
N ASP A 105 16.42 -17.18 0.59
CA ASP A 105 16.18 -18.61 0.43
C ASP A 105 14.71 -18.99 0.69
N ILE A 106 14.04 -18.33 1.64
CA ILE A 106 12.61 -18.53 1.88
C ILE A 106 11.82 -18.06 0.66
N PHE A 107 12.16 -16.89 0.10
CA PHE A 107 11.48 -16.36 -1.08
C PHE A 107 11.69 -17.25 -2.30
N ARG A 108 12.92 -17.74 -2.50
CA ARG A 108 13.25 -18.73 -3.54
C ARG A 108 12.42 -20.00 -3.38
N GLN A 109 12.34 -20.56 -2.17
CA GLN A 109 11.53 -21.75 -1.91
C GLN A 109 10.04 -21.53 -2.20
N MET A 110 9.49 -20.34 -1.89
CA MET A 110 8.09 -20.01 -2.22
C MET A 110 7.85 -19.99 -3.74
N MET A 111 8.79 -19.44 -4.51
CA MET A 111 8.70 -19.46 -5.98
C MET A 111 8.85 -20.88 -6.55
N GLU A 112 9.79 -21.68 -6.02
CA GLU A 112 9.96 -23.08 -6.41
C GLU A 112 8.72 -23.94 -6.11
N MET A 113 8.04 -23.69 -5.00
CA MET A 113 6.76 -24.34 -4.68
C MET A 113 5.69 -24.04 -5.74
N THR A 114 5.74 -22.86 -6.38
CA THR A 114 4.81 -22.51 -7.45
C THR A 114 5.00 -23.40 -8.68
N LYS A 115 6.24 -23.80 -9.00
CA LYS A 115 6.51 -24.78 -10.08
C LYS A 115 5.85 -26.13 -9.83
N ARG A 116 5.77 -26.55 -8.55
CA ARG A 116 5.11 -27.81 -8.16
C ARG A 116 3.59 -27.75 -8.27
N LEU A 117 3.02 -26.55 -8.18
CA LEU A 117 1.58 -26.32 -8.34
C LEU A 117 1.21 -26.22 -9.82
N ASP A 118 2.10 -25.66 -10.64
CA ASP A 118 1.93 -25.52 -12.09
C ASP A 118 3.27 -25.62 -12.81
N GLU A 119 3.55 -26.77 -13.40
CA GLU A 119 4.80 -27.04 -14.13
C GLU A 119 4.95 -26.17 -15.38
N THR A 120 3.85 -25.65 -15.94
CA THR A 120 3.92 -24.78 -17.13
C THR A 120 4.60 -23.44 -16.84
N LEU A 121 4.72 -23.07 -15.56
CA LEU A 121 5.40 -21.86 -15.12
C LEU A 121 6.90 -22.06 -14.87
N ALA A 122 7.43 -23.27 -15.03
CA ALA A 122 8.81 -23.60 -14.64
C ALA A 122 9.86 -22.66 -15.27
N GLU A 123 9.83 -22.49 -16.60
CA GLU A 123 10.77 -21.62 -17.32
C GLU A 123 10.67 -20.16 -16.86
N CYS A 124 9.46 -19.65 -16.65
CA CYS A 124 9.23 -18.28 -16.18
C CYS A 124 9.75 -18.09 -14.75
N ILE A 125 9.55 -19.10 -13.88
CA ILE A 125 10.01 -19.05 -12.50
C ILE A 125 11.54 -19.15 -12.46
N ASP A 126 12.17 -19.99 -13.27
CA ASP A 126 13.63 -20.08 -13.37
C ASP A 126 14.25 -18.74 -13.77
N ALA A 127 13.72 -18.11 -14.83
CA ALA A 127 14.15 -16.78 -15.25
C ALA A 127 13.96 -15.73 -14.14
N ALA A 128 12.86 -15.77 -13.38
CA ALA A 128 12.64 -14.86 -12.26
C ALA A 128 13.61 -15.12 -11.09
N LEU A 129 13.96 -16.39 -10.82
CA LEU A 129 14.89 -16.78 -9.78
C LEU A 129 16.35 -16.37 -10.08
N GLU A 130 16.73 -16.33 -11.35
CA GLU A 130 18.03 -15.80 -11.79
C GLU A 130 18.17 -14.30 -11.49
N LEU A 131 17.08 -13.53 -11.63
CA LEU A 131 17.05 -12.10 -11.32
C LEU A 131 16.89 -11.81 -9.83
N LEU A 132 16.48 -12.79 -9.02
CA LEU A 132 16.16 -12.59 -7.61
C LEU A 132 17.30 -11.90 -6.82
N PRO A 133 18.60 -12.25 -6.96
CA PRO A 133 19.67 -11.61 -6.21
C PRO A 133 19.81 -10.10 -6.47
N ASP A 134 19.44 -9.63 -7.67
CA ASP A 134 19.56 -8.23 -8.06
C ASP A 134 18.44 -7.36 -7.47
N TYR A 135 17.26 -7.97 -7.25
CA TYR A 135 16.07 -7.28 -6.77
C TYR A 135 15.72 -7.61 -5.31
N PHE A 136 16.24 -8.69 -4.74
CA PHE A 136 15.95 -9.10 -3.37
C PHE A 136 16.52 -8.09 -2.36
N GLY A 137 15.68 -7.61 -1.46
CA GLY A 137 16.08 -6.58 -0.49
C GLY A 137 16.40 -5.22 -1.13
N SER A 138 16.10 -5.04 -2.42
CA SER A 138 16.30 -3.76 -3.09
C SER A 138 15.51 -2.65 -2.39
N THR A 139 16.18 -1.52 -2.18
CA THR A 139 15.57 -0.29 -1.65
C THR A 139 14.86 0.52 -2.74
N LEU A 140 14.75 -0.03 -3.96
CA LEU A 140 14.14 0.65 -5.10
C LEU A 140 12.75 1.21 -4.76
N VAL A 141 11.92 0.42 -4.07
CA VAL A 141 10.57 0.83 -3.64
C VAL A 141 10.59 2.18 -2.90
N VAL A 142 11.53 2.36 -1.97
CA VAL A 142 11.62 3.57 -1.15
C VAL A 142 12.54 4.65 -1.73
N LYS A 143 13.24 4.40 -2.85
CA LYS A 143 14.21 5.35 -3.45
C LYS A 143 13.95 5.71 -4.91
N ILE A 144 13.02 5.03 -5.58
CA ILE A 144 12.76 5.27 -7.01
C ILE A 144 12.33 6.71 -7.28
N HIS A 145 11.62 7.33 -6.34
CA HIS A 145 11.22 8.74 -6.43
C HIS A 145 12.43 9.68 -6.48
N GLU A 146 13.51 9.39 -5.74
CA GLU A 146 14.75 10.17 -5.74
C GLU A 146 15.44 10.09 -7.11
N GLN A 147 15.40 8.91 -7.74
CA GLN A 147 16.00 8.68 -9.06
C GLN A 147 15.17 9.32 -10.18
N MET A 148 13.85 9.30 -10.04
CA MET A 148 12.92 9.87 -11.01
C MET A 148 12.67 11.37 -10.82
N LEU A 149 13.18 11.96 -9.73
CA LEU A 149 12.95 13.37 -9.34
C LEU A 149 11.46 13.74 -9.29
N VAL A 150 10.64 12.81 -8.80
CA VAL A 150 9.19 13.00 -8.65
C VAL A 150 8.85 13.28 -7.20
N ASN A 151 7.81 14.08 -6.98
CA ASN A 151 7.29 14.34 -5.65
C ASN A 151 6.75 13.04 -5.04
N VAL A 152 6.86 12.93 -3.71
CA VAL A 152 6.38 11.77 -2.96
C VAL A 152 5.02 12.00 -2.36
N ASP A 153 4.22 10.93 -2.31
CA ASP A 153 2.97 10.84 -1.59
C ASP A 153 3.05 9.73 -0.52
N LEU A 154 2.03 9.66 0.34
CA LEU A 154 1.89 8.56 1.29
C LEU A 154 1.47 7.31 0.52
N ASN A 155 2.38 6.35 0.37
CA ASN A 155 2.02 5.03 -0.11
C ASN A 155 1.32 4.24 0.98
N ALA A 156 0.17 3.69 0.63
CA ALA A 156 -0.54 2.76 1.47
C ALA A 156 0.25 1.44 1.57
N THR A 157 0.00 0.73 2.65
CA THR A 157 0.41 -0.66 2.80
C THR A 157 -0.41 -1.53 1.86
N GLY A 158 -0.07 -1.53 0.57
CA GLY A 158 -0.79 -2.24 -0.47
C GLY A 158 -0.68 -3.76 -0.37
N THR A 159 -1.22 -4.36 0.69
CA THR A 159 -1.63 -5.76 0.73
C THR A 159 -3.15 -5.86 0.83
N PHE A 160 -3.77 -6.58 -0.09
CA PHE A 160 -5.16 -7.06 -0.15
C PHE A 160 -5.93 -7.30 1.17
N ALA A 161 -5.26 -7.67 2.27
CA ALA A 161 -5.88 -7.90 3.57
C ALA A 161 -6.23 -6.60 4.32
N SER A 162 -5.83 -5.47 3.74
CA SER A 162 -5.86 -4.14 4.35
C SER A 162 -7.00 -3.28 3.80
N VAL A 163 -8.05 -3.89 3.22
CA VAL A 163 -9.24 -3.19 2.74
C VAL A 163 -10.54 -3.83 3.25
N LEU A 164 -11.45 -2.99 3.72
CA LEU A 164 -12.76 -3.37 4.21
C LEU A 164 -13.83 -2.96 3.20
N PHE A 165 -14.65 -3.92 2.79
CA PHE A 165 -15.83 -3.68 1.97
C PHE A 165 -17.09 -3.96 2.78
N ASP A 166 -18.15 -3.21 2.51
CA ASP A 166 -19.48 -3.53 3.02
C ASP A 166 -19.94 -4.89 2.49
N GLU A 167 -20.50 -5.71 3.37
CA GLU A 167 -20.83 -7.08 3.04
C GLU A 167 -21.95 -7.17 2.00
N ALA A 168 -22.95 -6.27 2.09
CA ALA A 168 -24.16 -6.28 1.27
C ALA A 168 -23.97 -5.53 -0.06
N THR A 169 -23.39 -4.33 -0.01
CA THR A 169 -23.24 -3.43 -1.17
C THR A 169 -21.93 -3.64 -1.92
N CYS A 170 -20.92 -4.24 -1.28
CA CYS A 170 -19.56 -4.30 -1.80
C CYS A 170 -18.91 -2.93 -2.03
N ASP A 171 -19.38 -1.90 -1.33
CA ASP A 171 -18.77 -0.57 -1.32
C ASP A 171 -17.56 -0.52 -0.38
N LEU A 172 -16.50 0.18 -0.79
CA LEU A 172 -15.30 0.39 0.01
C LEU A 172 -15.65 1.18 1.27
N ARG A 173 -15.24 0.66 2.43
CA ARG A 173 -15.48 1.27 3.74
C ARG A 173 -14.23 1.87 4.34
N ALA A 174 -13.10 1.18 4.23
CA ALA A 174 -11.84 1.66 4.78
C ALA A 174 -10.64 0.91 4.18
N ILE A 175 -9.52 1.61 4.08
CA ILE A 175 -8.17 1.08 3.92
C ILE A 175 -7.51 1.12 5.31
N ILE A 176 -6.98 -0.01 5.77
CA ILE A 176 -6.51 -0.24 7.14
C ILE A 176 -5.05 -0.73 7.14
N ASP A 177 -4.51 -1.06 8.32
CA ASP A 177 -3.21 -1.72 8.51
C ASP A 177 -2.03 -0.96 7.87
N TRP A 178 -1.79 0.27 8.32
CA TRP A 178 -0.83 1.20 7.70
C TRP A 178 0.63 1.00 8.16
N GLN A 179 0.97 -0.20 8.64
CA GLN A 179 2.20 -0.50 9.39
C GLN A 179 3.52 -0.47 8.60
N ILE A 180 3.47 -0.58 7.28
CA ILE A 180 4.62 -0.52 6.37
C ILE A 180 4.53 0.65 5.38
N SER A 181 3.68 1.64 5.70
CA SER A 181 3.52 2.85 4.88
C SER A 181 4.83 3.62 4.84
N HIS A 182 5.05 4.31 3.73
CA HIS A 182 6.25 5.10 3.50
C HIS A 182 5.95 6.20 2.48
N THR A 183 6.86 7.18 2.38
CA THR A 183 6.83 8.15 1.30
C THR A 183 7.39 7.52 0.04
N GLY A 184 6.61 7.53 -1.03
CA GLY A 184 6.99 6.86 -2.27
C GLY A 184 6.29 7.46 -3.47
N VAL A 185 6.17 6.64 -4.51
CA VAL A 185 5.38 6.97 -5.69
C VAL A 185 4.07 6.19 -5.67
N GLY A 186 2.94 6.87 -5.82
CA GLY A 186 1.60 6.29 -5.87
C GLY A 186 1.38 5.24 -6.95
N VAL A 187 2.26 5.16 -7.98
CA VAL A 187 2.27 4.04 -8.94
C VAL A 187 2.57 2.70 -8.28
N GLU A 188 3.26 2.69 -7.14
CA GLU A 188 3.47 1.49 -6.36
C GLU A 188 2.15 0.92 -5.84
N ASP A 189 1.29 1.77 -5.26
CA ASP A 189 -0.02 1.36 -4.79
C ASP A 189 -0.89 0.84 -5.94
N LEU A 190 -0.82 1.49 -7.11
CA LEU A 190 -1.48 1.03 -8.33
C LEU A 190 -1.05 -0.40 -8.70
N LEU A 191 0.25 -0.64 -8.79
CA LEU A 191 0.80 -1.96 -9.14
C LEU A 191 0.39 -3.01 -8.11
N ARG A 192 0.43 -2.67 -6.81
CA ARG A 192 0.02 -3.57 -5.74
C ARG A 192 -1.44 -3.95 -5.84
N ILE A 193 -2.36 -3.00 -5.95
CA ILE A 193 -3.81 -3.31 -5.98
C ILE A 193 -4.22 -4.04 -7.26
N SER A 194 -3.59 -3.70 -8.39
CA SER A 194 -3.93 -4.30 -9.69
C SER A 194 -3.38 -5.72 -9.81
N MET A 195 -2.14 -5.95 -9.37
CA MET A 195 -1.55 -7.29 -9.36
C MET A 195 -2.26 -8.22 -8.38
N SER A 196 -2.64 -7.72 -7.21
CA SER A 196 -3.18 -8.55 -6.12
C SER A 196 -4.71 -8.60 -6.04
N GLY A 197 -5.43 -7.62 -6.59
CA GLY A 197 -6.89 -7.56 -6.50
C GLY A 197 -7.60 -8.36 -7.59
N LEU A 198 -7.12 -8.25 -8.84
CA LEU A 198 -7.78 -8.85 -10.00
C LEU A 198 -7.53 -10.37 -10.08
N LYS A 199 -8.57 -11.07 -10.55
CA LYS A 199 -8.69 -12.54 -10.49
C LYS A 199 -7.72 -13.28 -11.40
N SER A 200 -7.45 -12.74 -12.59
CA SER A 200 -6.62 -13.39 -13.59
C SER A 200 -5.62 -12.44 -14.23
N ALA A 201 -4.60 -13.01 -14.89
CA ALA A 201 -3.69 -12.22 -15.71
C ALA A 201 -4.43 -11.50 -16.85
N ALA A 202 -5.43 -12.14 -17.46
CA ALA A 202 -6.25 -11.54 -18.50
C ALA A 202 -7.02 -10.32 -17.98
N ASP A 203 -7.65 -10.42 -16.80
CA ASP A 203 -8.33 -9.27 -16.18
C ASP A 203 -7.35 -8.13 -15.89
N ARG A 204 -6.14 -8.45 -15.42
CA ARG A 204 -5.08 -7.46 -15.20
C ARG A 204 -4.77 -6.70 -16.49
N PHE A 205 -4.46 -7.40 -17.57
CA PHE A 205 -4.17 -6.74 -18.86
C PHE A 205 -5.35 -5.94 -19.40
N ALA A 206 -6.58 -6.46 -19.27
CA ALA A 206 -7.78 -5.80 -19.78
C ALA A 206 -8.13 -4.51 -19.02
N HIS A 207 -7.87 -4.45 -17.71
CA HIS A 207 -8.33 -3.35 -16.86
C HIS A 207 -7.23 -2.43 -16.34
N MET A 208 -5.94 -2.79 -16.48
CA MET A 208 -4.83 -1.97 -15.98
C MET A 208 -4.88 -0.51 -16.49
N PRO A 209 -5.10 -0.24 -17.80
CA PRO A 209 -5.13 1.13 -18.29
C PRO A 209 -6.23 1.97 -17.63
N ASP A 210 -7.42 1.39 -17.46
CA ASP A 210 -8.55 2.08 -16.83
C ASP A 210 -8.29 2.35 -15.34
N ILE A 211 -7.72 1.38 -14.62
CA ILE A 211 -7.41 1.53 -13.19
C ILE A 211 -6.32 2.59 -13.00
N ALA A 212 -5.30 2.60 -13.86
CA ALA A 212 -4.27 3.63 -13.85
C ALA A 212 -4.86 5.03 -14.07
N ASN A 213 -5.73 5.17 -15.07
CA ASN A 213 -6.44 6.42 -15.35
C ASN A 213 -7.36 6.84 -14.20
N GLU A 214 -8.01 5.89 -13.51
CA GLU A 214 -8.88 6.19 -12.38
C GLU A 214 -8.10 6.73 -11.17
N ILE A 215 -6.93 6.15 -10.85
CA ILE A 215 -6.06 6.68 -9.78
C ILE A 215 -5.58 8.08 -10.14
N PHE A 216 -4.97 8.22 -11.32
CA PHE A 216 -4.39 9.48 -11.76
C PHE A 216 -5.46 10.58 -11.86
N GLY A 217 -6.60 10.28 -12.49
CA GLY A 217 -7.71 11.22 -12.60
C GLY A 217 -8.43 11.48 -11.26
N SER A 218 -8.39 10.55 -10.30
CA SER A 218 -8.84 10.84 -8.94
C SER A 218 -7.89 11.82 -8.25
N MET A 219 -6.57 11.58 -8.33
CA MET A 219 -5.57 12.49 -7.78
C MET A 219 -5.72 13.89 -8.38
N GLU A 220 -5.70 14.03 -9.71
CA GLU A 220 -5.82 15.31 -10.41
C GLU A 220 -7.06 16.12 -10.02
N ARG A 221 -8.22 15.45 -9.88
CA ARG A 221 -9.47 16.12 -9.47
C ARG A 221 -9.41 16.73 -8.08
N HIS A 222 -8.54 16.24 -7.20
CA HIS A 222 -8.44 16.69 -5.82
C HIS A 222 -7.21 17.58 -5.56
N LEU A 223 -6.32 17.76 -6.54
CA LEU A 223 -5.12 18.60 -6.42
C LEU A 223 -5.39 20.08 -6.10
N ASP A 224 -6.62 20.56 -6.29
CA ASP A 224 -7.04 21.96 -5.99
C ASP A 224 -6.07 23.01 -6.58
N GLY A 225 -5.60 22.77 -7.81
CA GLY A 225 -4.65 23.63 -8.52
C GLY A 225 -3.16 23.35 -8.25
N ALA A 226 -2.82 22.39 -7.39
CA ALA A 226 -1.45 21.92 -7.23
C ALA A 226 -0.94 21.16 -8.47
N LYS A 227 0.38 21.19 -8.70
CA LYS A 227 1.02 20.45 -9.79
C LYS A 227 1.00 18.95 -9.46
N ALA A 228 0.56 18.12 -10.41
CA ALA A 228 0.57 16.67 -10.23
C ALA A 228 2.01 16.15 -10.03
N PRO A 229 2.24 15.21 -9.08
CA PRO A 229 3.57 14.71 -8.73
C PRO A 229 4.33 14.04 -9.89
N TYR A 230 3.62 13.62 -10.95
CA TYR A 230 4.15 12.90 -12.12
C TYR A 230 4.06 13.69 -13.43
N SER A 231 3.96 15.03 -13.36
CA SER A 231 3.80 15.94 -14.52
C SER A 231 5.00 16.84 -14.81
#